data_AF-A0A259CSI8-F1
#
_entry.id   AF-A0A259CSI8-F1
#
_cell.length_a   1.000
_cell.length_b   1.000
_cell.length_c   1.000
_cell.angle_alpha   90.00
_cell.angle_beta   90.00
_cell.angle_gamma   90.00
#
_symmetry.space_group_name_H-M   'P 1'
#
loop_
_entity.id
_entity.type
_entity.pdbx_description
1 polymer ?
#
loop_
_entity_poly.entity_id
_entity_poly.type
_entity_poly.pdbx_seq_one_letter_code
_entity_poly.pdbx_strand_id
1 'polypeptide(L)'
;MIQDEASQGALWLALMGAGIGLGQLLATKETLTWRLVIGRAISSGALGMAAAALISVMPEIPFAAQMGLAAVSASLGTSFLEKMVQRILGGN
;
A
#
# COMPACT_ATOMS: atom_id res chain seq x y z
N MET A 1 -13.85 25.81 6.63
CA MET A 1 -14.38 24.85 5.64
C MET A 1 -13.35 23.83 5.13
N ILE A 2 -12.06 23.91 5.49
CA ILE A 2 -11.01 22.94 5.08
C ILE A 2 -10.84 21.76 6.08
N GLN A 3 -11.33 21.89 7.32
CA GLN A 3 -11.15 20.85 8.35
C GLN A 3 -11.96 19.57 8.09
N ASP A 4 -13.14 19.64 7.46
CA ASP A 4 -13.97 18.46 7.19
C ASP A 4 -13.34 17.50 6.16
N GLU A 5 -12.74 18.03 5.09
CA GLU A 5 -12.12 17.19 4.06
C GLU A 5 -10.86 16.48 4.57
N ALA A 6 -10.06 17.16 5.40
CA ALA A 6 -8.91 16.56 6.07
C ALA A 6 -9.34 15.44 7.03
N SER A 7 -10.46 15.62 7.72
CA SER A 7 -11.03 14.64 8.65
C SER A 7 -11.49 13.38 7.91
N GLN A 8 -12.19 13.55 6.77
CA GLN A 8 -12.60 12.42 5.92
C GLN A 8 -11.40 11.71 5.30
N GLY A 9 -10.41 12.45 4.78
CA GLY A 9 -9.19 11.87 4.22
C GLY A 9 -8.42 11.04 5.25
N ALA A 10 -8.26 11.57 6.47
CA ALA A 10 -7.61 10.86 7.57
C ALA A 10 -8.37 9.57 7.95
N LEU A 11 -9.70 9.61 7.97
CA LEU A 11 -10.53 8.44 8.25
C LEU A 11 -10.36 7.36 7.16
N TRP A 12 -10.36 7.75 5.88
CA TRP A 12 -10.14 6.81 4.77
C TRP A 12 -8.73 6.20 4.81
N LEU A 13 -7.70 6.99 5.09
CA LEU A 13 -6.33 6.48 5.24
C LEU A 13 -6.22 5.51 6.42
N ALA A 14 -6.89 5.80 7.54
CA ALA A 14 -6.92 4.91 8.69
C ALA A 14 -7.63 3.58 8.35
N LEU A 15 -8.76 3.62 7.66
CA LEU A 15 -9.50 2.43 7.23
C LEU A 15 -8.70 1.59 6.23
N MET A 16 -8.04 2.22 5.25
CA MET A 16 -7.18 1.52 4.29
C MET A 16 -5.96 0.90 4.98
N GLY A 17 -5.28 1.65 5.86
CA GLY A 17 -4.14 1.16 6.63
C GLY A 17 -4.50 -0.03 7.51
N ALA A 18 -5.64 0.04 8.21
CA ALA A 18 -6.17 -1.06 9.01
C ALA A 18 -6.50 -2.29 8.14
N GLY A 19 -7.16 -2.08 6.99
CA GLY A 19 -7.49 -3.15 6.06
C GLY A 19 -6.26 -3.85 5.46
N ILE A 20 -5.25 -3.08 5.06
CA ILE A 20 -3.99 -3.61 4.53
C ILE A 20 -3.23 -4.37 5.63
N GLY A 21 -3.14 -3.81 6.83
CA GLY A 21 -2.48 -4.45 7.97
C GLY A 21 -3.14 -5.76 8.38
N LEU A 22 -4.48 -5.78 8.46
CA LEU A 22 -5.25 -7.00 8.70
C LEU A 22 -5.07 -8.02 7.57
N GLY A 23 -5.12 -7.58 6.32
CA GLY A 23 -4.88 -8.44 5.16
C GLY A 23 -3.51 -9.10 5.19
N GLN A 24 -2.45 -8.36 5.56
CA GLN A 24 -1.11 -8.93 5.70
C GLN A 24 -1.00 -9.90 6.87
N LEU A 25 -1.63 -9.60 8.02
CA LEU A 25 -1.69 -10.51 9.17
C LEU A 25 -2.40 -11.83 8.83
N LEU A 26 -3.44 -11.79 7.98
CA LEU A 26 -4.11 -13.00 7.51
C LEU A 26 -3.29 -13.76 6.45
N ALA A 27 -2.58 -13.04 5.57
CA ALA A 27 -1.83 -13.63 4.48
C ALA A 27 -0.48 -14.24 4.90
N THR A 28 0.10 -13.78 6.01
CA THR A 28 1.46 -14.13 6.43
C THR A 28 1.48 -14.72 7.85
N LYS A 29 2.13 -15.87 8.04
CA LYS A 29 2.40 -16.49 9.35
C LYS A 29 3.75 -16.08 9.97
N GLU A 30 4.45 -15.11 9.38
CA GLU A 30 5.74 -14.65 9.90
C GLU A 30 5.57 -13.94 11.24
N THR A 31 6.56 -14.12 12.13
CA THR A 31 6.67 -13.34 13.34
C THR A 31 6.90 -11.87 12.97
N LEU A 32 5.97 -10.99 13.34
CA LEU A 32 6.13 -9.55 13.15
C LEU A 32 7.30 -9.06 14.01
N THR A 33 8.50 -9.03 13.42
CA THR A 33 9.67 -8.39 13.99
C THR A 33 9.67 -6.92 13.60
N TRP A 34 10.15 -6.05 14.50
CA TRP A 34 10.18 -4.59 14.27
C TRP A 34 10.92 -4.21 12.97
N ARG A 35 11.96 -4.97 12.61
CA ARG A 35 12.71 -4.81 11.34
C ARG A 35 11.85 -5.08 10.11
N LEU A 36 10.99 -6.10 10.16
CA LEU A 36 10.11 -6.47 9.06
C LEU A 36 8.99 -5.43 8.87
N VAL A 37 8.43 -4.94 9.97
CA VAL A 37 7.40 -3.89 9.95
C VAL A 37 7.91 -2.63 9.27
N ILE A 38 9.10 -2.16 9.64
CA ILE A 38 9.72 -0.98 9.03
C ILE A 38 10.00 -1.22 7.54
N GLY A 39 10.56 -2.39 7.17
CA GLY A 39 10.83 -2.72 5.77
C GLY A 39 9.58 -2.76 4.90
N ARG A 40 8.49 -3.35 5.40
CA ARG A 40 7.18 -3.39 4.70
C ARG A 40 6.54 -2.00 4.63
N ALA A 41 6.66 -1.18 5.67
CA ALA A 41 6.15 0.20 5.66
C ALA A 41 6.85 1.06 4.61
N ILE A 42 8.18 1.00 4.52
CA ILE A 42 8.95 1.75 3.51
C ILE A 42 8.61 1.26 2.10
N SER A 43 8.56 -0.06 1.90
CA SER A 43 8.26 -0.65 0.60
C SER A 43 6.85 -0.31 0.12
N SER A 44 5.85 -0.45 0.98
CA SER A 44 4.46 -0.09 0.67
C SER A 44 4.28 1.41 0.47
N GLY A 45 4.96 2.25 1.26
CA GLY A 45 4.95 3.70 1.08
C GLY A 45 5.57 4.12 -0.26
N ALA A 46 6.70 3.53 -0.65
CA ALA A 46 7.35 3.79 -1.93
C ALA A 46 6.48 3.33 -3.12
N LEU A 47 5.85 2.16 -3.02
CA LEU A 47 4.92 1.65 -4.02
C LEU A 47 3.65 2.50 -4.11
N GLY A 48 3.11 2.92 -2.97
CA GLY A 48 1.96 3.82 -2.89
C GLY A 48 2.26 5.18 -3.53
N MET A 49 3.45 5.73 -3.27
CA MET A 49 3.93 6.94 -3.96
C MET A 49 4.08 6.72 -5.47
N ALA A 50 4.66 5.61 -5.91
CA ALA A 50 4.81 5.31 -7.33
C ALA A 50 3.44 5.15 -8.03
N ALA A 51 2.49 4.50 -7.37
CA ALA A 51 1.12 4.35 -7.87
C ALA A 51 0.39 5.69 -7.93
N ALA A 52 0.51 6.53 -6.89
CA ALA A 52 -0.06 7.87 -6.86
C ALA A 52 0.55 8.77 -7.96
N ALA A 53 1.86 8.66 -8.20
CA ALA A 53 2.54 9.39 -9.27
C ALA A 53 2.04 8.97 -10.66
N LEU A 54 1.80 7.67 -10.88
CA LEU A 54 1.23 7.15 -12.13
C LEU A 54 -0.19 7.68 -12.39
N ILE A 55 -1.00 7.79 -11.34
CA ILE A 55 -2.37 8.30 -11.42
C ILE A 55 -2.43 9.79 -11.77
N SER A 56 -1.42 10.56 -11.37
CA SER A 56 -1.33 12.00 -11.68
C SER A 56 -1.31 12.32 -13.19
N VAL A 57 -1.02 11.31 -14.04
CA VAL A 57 -1.02 11.44 -15.50
C VAL A 57 -2.44 11.35 -16.10
N MET A 58 -3.43 10.85 -15.35
CA MET A 58 -4.83 10.71 -15.78
C MET A 58 -5.79 11.43 -14.81
N PRO A 59 -6.01 12.75 -14.99
CA PRO A 59 -6.86 13.55 -14.09
C PRO A 59 -8.37 13.40 -14.33
N GLU A 60 -8.80 12.67 -15.37
CA GLU A 60 -10.22 12.65 -15.79
C GLU A 60 -11.07 11.56 -15.10
N ILE A 61 -10.45 10.76 -14.23
CA ILE A 61 -11.10 9.61 -13.58
C ILE A 61 -11.59 10.00 -12.19
N PRO A 62 -12.82 9.63 -11.76
CA PRO A 62 -13.31 9.89 -10.41
C PRO A 62 -12.34 9.42 -9.31
N PHE A 63 -12.22 10.20 -8.22
CA PHE A 63 -11.28 9.97 -7.11
C PHE A 63 -11.32 8.55 -6.52
N ALA A 64 -12.52 7.94 -6.46
CA ALA A 64 -12.68 6.56 -6.01
C ALA A 64 -12.01 5.53 -6.95
N ALA A 65 -12.05 5.76 -8.27
CA ALA A 65 -11.40 4.90 -9.26
C ALA A 65 -9.88 5.07 -9.25
N GLN A 66 -9.40 6.29 -9.03
CA GLN A 66 -7.98 6.58 -8.79
C GLN A 66 -7.46 5.81 -7.57
N MET A 67 -8.22 5.81 -6.47
CA MET A 67 -7.86 5.04 -5.27
C MET A 67 -7.87 3.52 -5.50
N GLY A 68 -8.82 3.02 -6.30
CA GLY A 68 -8.84 1.61 -6.72
C GLY A 68 -7.60 1.23 -7.53
N LEU A 69 -7.20 2.05 -8.51
CA LEU A 69 -5.99 1.85 -9.30
C LEU A 69 -4.71 1.91 -8.45
N ALA A 70 -4.67 2.82 -7.48
CA ALA A 70 -3.55 2.93 -6.55
C ALA A 70 -3.42 1.66 -5.71
N ALA A 71 -4.54 1.18 -5.17
CA ALA A 71 -4.59 -0.02 -4.34
C ALA A 71 -4.20 -1.28 -5.13
N VAL A 72 -4.70 -1.44 -6.35
CA VAL A 72 -4.34 -2.58 -7.23
C VAL A 72 -2.86 -2.54 -7.58
N SER A 73 -2.33 -1.36 -7.93
CA SER A 73 -0.91 -1.20 -8.28
C SER A 73 0.01 -1.44 -7.09
N ALA A 74 -0.36 -0.94 -5.91
CA ALA A 74 0.39 -1.18 -4.67
C ALA A 74 0.34 -2.66 -4.26
N SER A 75 -0.81 -3.33 -4.44
CA SER A 75 -0.96 -4.77 -4.15
C SER A 75 -0.10 -5.61 -5.08
N LEU A 76 -0.13 -5.34 -6.39
CA LEU A 76 0.74 -5.97 -7.39
C LEU A 76 2.22 -5.73 -7.10
N GLY A 77 2.59 -4.50 -6.76
CA GLY A 77 3.95 -4.14 -6.38
C GLY A 77 4.43 -4.88 -5.13
N THR A 78 3.55 -5.09 -4.16
CA THR A 78 3.87 -5.83 -2.93
C THR A 78 4.16 -7.29 -3.25
N SER A 79 3.31 -7.96 -4.05
CA SER A 79 3.55 -9.34 -4.49
C SER A 79 4.79 -9.46 -5.39
N PHE A 80 5.09 -8.46 -6.22
CA PHE A 80 6.28 -8.43 -7.06
C PHE A 80 7.55 -8.27 -6.22
N LEU A 81 7.56 -7.35 -5.25
CA LEU A 81 8.66 -7.20 -4.31
C LEU A 81 8.87 -8.47 -3.48
N GLU A 82 7.81 -9.09 -2.99
CA GLU A 82 7.89 -10.33 -2.22
C GLU A 82 8.56 -11.45 -3.03
N LYS A 83 8.18 -11.61 -4.30
CA LYS A 83 8.85 -12.54 -5.23
C LYS A 83 10.29 -12.14 -5.56
N MET A 84 10.58 -10.85 -5.75
CA MET A 84 11.95 -10.39 -5.99
C MET A 84 12.86 -10.60 -4.79
N VAL A 85 12.38 -10.29 -3.59
CA VAL A 85 13.10 -10.50 -2.33
C VAL A 85 13.36 -11.98 -2.10
N GLN A 86 12.36 -12.85 -2.32
CA GLN A 86 12.55 -14.31 -2.29
C GLN A 86 13.61 -14.78 -3.32
N ARG A 87 13.57 -14.21 -4.54
CA ARG A 87 14.50 -14.54 -5.62
C ARG A 87 15.93 -14.06 -5.37
N ILE A 88 16.11 -12.92 -4.71
CA ILE A 88 17.43 -12.35 -4.38
C ILE A 88 18.03 -13.04 -3.14
N LEU A 89 17.21 -13.34 -2.14
CA LEU A 89 17.67 -13.97 -0.90
C LEU A 89 17.69 -15.50 -0.94
N GLY A 90 17.27 -16.13 -2.04
CA GLY A 90 17.41 -17.58 -2.25
C GLY A 90 16.53 -18.45 -1.34
N GLY A 91 15.36 -17.96 -0.92
CA GLY A 91 14.39 -18.75 -0.19
C GLY A 91 13.63 -19.68 -1.13
N ASN A 92 13.88 -20.98 -1.02
CA ASN A 92 13.22 -22.06 -1.78
C ASN A 92 11.72 -22.16 -1.46
#